data_AF-A0A1V5Z0H5-F1
#
_entry.id   AF-A0A1V5Z0H5-F1
#
_cell.length_a   1.000
_cell.length_b   1.000
_cell.length_c   1.000
_cell.angle_alpha   90.00
_cell.angle_beta   90.00
_cell.angle_gamma   90.00
#
_symmetry.space_group_name_H-M   'P 1'
#
loop_
_entity.id
_entity.type
_entity.pdbx_description
1 polymer ?
#
loop_
_entity_poly.entity_id
_entity_poly.type
_entity_poly.pdbx_seq_one_letter_code
_entity_poly.pdbx_strand_id
1 'polypeptide(L)'
;MSINAQTAAPSSSLIQQAIEEGRVIELPLCNKEEALRILAESLESARDGDAAVPSIIDSILHYESQSTAYLGYGIACPHARGGNEGEMICAVGWSPDGIEYGNTDGWPVHLLLMYYVPYPARNKYLTELSSLARAIAADEDHHELVNLEDLDEVKERLNTWIAAMEGRIDPEDGRKAASRVASSLLSQVLIPDILEMLEDRRLRDLRIFLSAQPAPEIAELITALDSSDQLLVFRLLPRSLADEVFSLIDYPSQTGLLKNMAQDETRQVLAALSSDDQTALFEELPANVTQRLLTLLSDADRKQVLSQLSYPKDSVGRLMSSGYVSAQENWTIAKTMEHIRAAGSDSETVMTIYVIDDSGALVGELRLRQLILADPALRVSVLMDKNYVALHSIQDREEAVLIFKKYDVYALPVIDSEGVLLGIVTNDDILDVAEEEATEDFHKAGAIRPLSVGYLKTPLIMLYRSRLPWLIALVFVNIFSGAGIAHFEELLGVYMALVFFLPLLIDSGGNAGAQSATLVIRSMALGELSLKDFARVFWREALVASALGLSMSVAVFAVAWWRSGALIAVVAALAMVSIVILSSMLGMLLPFVLRRFKVDPAVASGPLVTSLADILGVVIYLSIASIILST
;
A
#
# COMPACT_ATOMS: atom_id res chain seq x y z
N MET A 1 -20.24 28.99 -44.72
CA MET A 1 -19.04 28.31 -45.25
C MET A 1 -18.66 27.26 -44.22
N SER A 2 -19.12 26.04 -44.46
CA SER A 2 -18.95 24.89 -43.56
C SER A 2 -17.58 24.28 -43.80
N ILE A 3 -16.76 24.18 -42.74
CA ILE A 3 -15.54 23.39 -42.74
C ILE A 3 -15.91 22.04 -42.09
N ASN A 4 -15.73 20.98 -42.87
CA ASN A 4 -16.05 19.59 -42.53
C ASN A 4 -15.41 19.18 -41.20
N ALA A 5 -16.25 18.91 -40.20
CA ALA A 5 -15.94 17.94 -39.17
C ALA A 5 -16.04 16.55 -39.80
N GLN A 6 -14.90 15.97 -40.17
CA GLN A 6 -14.80 14.52 -40.32
C GLN A 6 -14.93 13.93 -38.91
N THR A 7 -16.13 13.47 -38.58
CA THR A 7 -16.38 12.51 -37.50
C THR A 7 -15.53 11.28 -37.77
N ALA A 8 -14.42 11.13 -37.06
CA ALA A 8 -13.75 9.85 -36.93
C ALA A 8 -14.70 8.89 -36.21
N ALA A 9 -15.01 7.75 -36.83
CA ALA A 9 -15.75 6.68 -36.17
C ALA A 9 -14.99 6.24 -34.91
N PRO A 10 -15.69 5.80 -33.83
CA PRO A 10 -15.00 5.20 -32.69
C PRO A 10 -14.22 3.99 -33.19
N SER A 11 -12.91 3.96 -32.94
CA SER A 11 -12.09 2.77 -33.22
C SER A 11 -12.62 1.63 -32.36
N SER A 12 -13.25 0.62 -32.96
CA SER A 12 -13.68 -0.58 -32.25
C SER A 12 -12.48 -1.27 -31.59
N SER A 13 -12.65 -1.79 -30.38
CA SER A 13 -11.65 -2.62 -29.69
C SER A 13 -11.25 -3.81 -30.58
N LEU A 14 -9.97 -4.23 -30.59
CA LEU A 14 -9.57 -5.41 -31.38
C LEU A 14 -10.22 -6.69 -30.86
N ILE A 15 -10.53 -6.74 -29.56
CA ILE A 15 -11.26 -7.84 -28.95
C ILE A 15 -12.68 -7.89 -29.53
N GLN A 16 -13.32 -6.73 -29.73
CA GLN A 16 -14.63 -6.67 -30.38
C GLN A 16 -14.57 -7.17 -31.82
N GLN A 17 -13.54 -6.79 -32.57
CA GLN A 17 -13.32 -7.31 -33.93
C GLN A 17 -13.09 -8.83 -33.91
N ALA A 18 -12.35 -9.35 -32.93
CA ALA A 18 -12.15 -10.79 -32.77
C ALA A 18 -13.48 -11.54 -32.50
N ILE A 19 -14.39 -10.96 -31.71
CA ILE A 19 -15.72 -11.51 -31.48
C ILE A 19 -16.55 -11.50 -32.78
N GLU A 20 -16.60 -10.36 -33.48
CA GLU A 20 -17.39 -10.17 -34.70
C GLU A 20 -16.91 -11.06 -35.86
N GLU A 21 -15.60 -11.29 -35.95
CA GLU A 21 -14.97 -12.08 -37.01
C GLU A 21 -14.76 -13.56 -36.63
N GLY A 22 -15.28 -14.00 -35.47
CA GLY A 22 -15.26 -15.41 -35.06
C GLY A 22 -13.89 -15.95 -34.66
N ARG A 23 -12.99 -15.08 -34.16
CA ARG A 23 -11.66 -15.41 -33.64
C ARG A 23 -11.61 -15.64 -32.13
N VAL A 24 -12.76 -15.90 -31.51
CA VAL A 24 -12.85 -16.36 -30.12
C VAL A 24 -13.09 -17.86 -30.18
N ILE A 25 -12.06 -18.63 -29.82
CA ILE A 25 -12.01 -20.08 -30.03
C ILE A 25 -11.85 -20.83 -28.71
N GLU A 26 -12.55 -21.96 -28.60
CA GLU A 26 -12.35 -22.92 -27.52
C GLU A 26 -11.11 -23.76 -27.85
N LEU A 27 -10.15 -23.75 -26.94
CA LEU A 27 -8.90 -24.49 -27.05
C LEU A 27 -9.13 -25.94 -26.60
N PRO A 28 -8.68 -26.94 -27.37
CA PRO A 28 -8.70 -28.33 -26.92
C PRO A 28 -7.76 -28.50 -25.71
N LEU A 29 -7.86 -29.64 -25.03
CA LEU A 29 -6.87 -30.02 -24.01
C LEU A 29 -5.48 -30.04 -24.63
N CYS A 30 -4.68 -29.02 -24.33
CA CYS A 30 -3.40 -28.77 -24.98
C CYS A 30 -2.40 -28.13 -24.02
N ASN A 31 -1.12 -28.24 -24.34
CA ASN A 31 -0.07 -27.53 -23.59
C ASN A 31 0.11 -26.09 -24.10
N LYS A 32 0.91 -25.29 -23.38
CA LYS A 32 1.21 -23.90 -23.74
C LYS A 32 1.64 -23.73 -25.20
N GLU A 33 2.56 -24.55 -25.70
CA GLU A 33 3.06 -24.40 -27.07
C GLU A 33 1.95 -24.67 -28.10
N GLU A 34 1.15 -25.72 -27.89
CA GLU A 34 0.01 -26.07 -28.74
C GLU A 34 -1.07 -24.96 -28.75
N ALA A 35 -1.41 -24.40 -27.59
CA ALA A 35 -2.35 -23.27 -27.50
C ALA A 35 -1.87 -22.07 -28.31
N LEU A 36 -0.58 -21.73 -28.21
CA LEU A 36 0.03 -20.64 -28.97
C LEU A 36 0.03 -20.93 -30.48
N ARG A 37 0.23 -22.19 -30.90
CA ARG A 37 0.16 -22.58 -32.32
C ARG A 37 -1.22 -22.32 -32.90
N ILE A 38 -2.26 -22.77 -32.21
CA ILE A 38 -3.66 -22.67 -32.66
C ILE A 38 -4.06 -21.20 -32.85
N LEU A 39 -3.70 -20.34 -31.89
CA LEU A 39 -3.99 -18.91 -31.98
C LEU A 39 -3.16 -18.20 -33.04
N ALA A 40 -1.88 -18.59 -33.21
CA ALA A 40 -1.05 -18.05 -34.28
C ALA A 40 -1.59 -18.39 -35.68
N GLU A 41 -2.07 -19.62 -35.89
CA GLU A 41 -2.74 -20.02 -37.14
C GLU A 41 -4.02 -19.20 -37.40
N SER A 42 -4.81 -18.92 -36.36
CA SER A 42 -5.98 -18.04 -36.46
C SER A 42 -5.58 -16.63 -36.91
N LEU A 43 -4.53 -16.05 -36.34
CA LEU A 43 -4.02 -14.73 -36.74
C LEU A 43 -3.43 -14.72 -38.15
N GLU A 44 -2.69 -15.76 -38.54
CA GLU A 44 -2.12 -15.88 -39.90
C GLU A 44 -3.23 -15.96 -40.96
N SER A 45 -4.34 -16.66 -40.66
CA SER A 45 -5.49 -16.75 -41.56
C SER A 45 -6.25 -15.43 -41.75
N ALA A 46 -6.18 -14.53 -40.78
CA ALA A 46 -6.84 -13.22 -40.79
C ALA A 46 -5.97 -12.10 -41.40
N ARG A 47 -4.68 -12.36 -41.65
CA ARG A 47 -3.73 -11.36 -42.15
C ARG A 47 -3.75 -11.30 -43.68
N ASP A 48 -4.23 -10.21 -44.26
CA ASP A 48 -4.00 -9.88 -45.68
C ASP A 48 -2.54 -9.39 -45.85
N GLY A 49 -1.62 -10.25 -46.29
CA GLY A 49 -0.22 -9.84 -46.48
C GLY A 49 0.79 -10.91 -46.89
N ASP A 50 1.89 -10.45 -47.47
CA ASP A 50 2.93 -11.21 -48.19
C ASP A 50 3.61 -12.33 -47.35
N ALA A 51 3.98 -13.43 -48.00
CA ALA A 51 4.57 -14.64 -47.41
C ALA A 51 6.01 -14.46 -46.87
N ALA A 52 6.52 -13.22 -46.86
CA ALA A 52 7.90 -12.87 -46.50
C ALA A 52 8.07 -12.38 -45.04
N VAL A 53 7.00 -12.26 -44.27
CA VAL A 53 7.05 -11.93 -42.82
C VAL A 53 7.40 -13.21 -42.04
N PRO A 54 8.29 -13.16 -41.02
CA PRO A 54 8.54 -14.30 -40.13
C PRO A 54 7.23 -14.90 -39.62
N SER A 55 7.17 -16.22 -39.46
CA SER A 55 5.94 -16.84 -38.94
C SER A 55 5.60 -16.24 -37.58
N ILE A 56 4.32 -15.91 -37.40
CA ILE A 56 3.80 -15.30 -36.16
C ILE A 56 4.20 -16.18 -34.97
N ILE A 57 4.18 -17.50 -35.18
CA ILE A 57 4.55 -18.50 -34.19
C ILE A 57 6.00 -18.41 -33.73
N ASP A 58 6.94 -18.24 -34.67
CA ASP A 58 8.38 -18.21 -34.35
C ASP A 58 8.71 -16.96 -33.52
N SER A 59 8.02 -15.85 -33.83
CA SER A 59 8.15 -14.60 -33.10
C SER A 59 7.61 -14.74 -31.67
N ILE A 60 6.41 -15.32 -31.50
CA ILE A 60 5.80 -15.51 -30.17
C ILE A 60 6.62 -16.48 -29.32
N LEU A 61 7.03 -17.62 -29.88
CA LEU A 61 7.82 -18.61 -29.14
C LEU A 61 9.18 -18.05 -28.74
N HIS A 62 9.78 -17.16 -29.55
CA HIS A 62 10.98 -16.44 -29.16
C HIS A 62 10.74 -15.49 -27.98
N TYR A 63 9.69 -14.68 -28.02
CA TYR A 63 9.34 -13.76 -26.93
C TYR A 63 8.98 -14.50 -25.62
N GLU A 64 8.15 -15.55 -25.71
CA GLU A 64 7.76 -16.39 -24.57
C GLU A 64 8.92 -17.16 -23.94
N SER A 65 10.02 -17.36 -24.67
CA SER A 65 11.25 -17.96 -24.11
C SER A 65 12.05 -16.99 -23.24
N GLN A 66 11.85 -15.68 -23.41
CA GLN A 66 12.53 -14.62 -22.66
C GLN A 66 11.71 -14.15 -21.46
N SER A 67 10.38 -14.05 -21.61
CA SER A 67 9.46 -13.68 -20.54
C SER A 67 8.08 -14.27 -20.79
N THR A 68 7.40 -14.74 -19.74
CA THR A 68 6.04 -15.25 -19.84
C THR A 68 5.06 -14.10 -20.05
N ALA A 69 4.19 -14.14 -21.06
CA ALA A 69 3.15 -13.10 -21.25
C ALA A 69 1.93 -13.29 -20.32
N TYR A 70 2.17 -13.75 -19.09
CA TYR A 70 1.11 -13.97 -18.10
C TYR A 70 0.68 -12.64 -17.47
N LEU A 71 -0.64 -12.40 -17.44
CA LEU A 71 -1.29 -11.19 -16.94
C LEU A 71 -1.91 -11.36 -15.54
N GLY A 72 -1.68 -12.48 -14.85
CA GLY A 72 -2.42 -12.76 -13.62
C GLY A 72 -3.82 -13.30 -13.88
N TYR A 73 -4.46 -13.82 -12.83
CA TYR A 73 -5.88 -14.21 -12.82
C TYR A 73 -6.27 -15.24 -13.89
N GLY A 74 -5.34 -16.09 -14.32
CA GLY A 74 -5.59 -17.07 -15.37
C GLY A 74 -5.71 -16.44 -16.77
N ILE A 75 -5.15 -15.25 -16.98
CA ILE A 75 -5.13 -14.58 -18.29
C ILE A 75 -3.68 -14.48 -18.77
N ALA A 76 -3.45 -14.71 -20.06
CA ALA A 76 -2.19 -14.43 -20.73
C ALA A 76 -2.43 -13.60 -21.99
N CYS A 77 -1.48 -12.73 -22.33
CA CYS A 77 -1.55 -11.87 -23.51
C CYS A 77 -0.28 -11.98 -24.37
N PRO A 78 -0.06 -13.14 -25.03
CA PRO A 78 1.06 -13.32 -25.93
C PRO A 78 0.95 -12.38 -27.13
N HIS A 79 2.09 -11.93 -27.67
CA HIS A 79 2.07 -11.08 -28.84
C HIS A 79 3.21 -11.36 -29.81
N ALA A 80 2.90 -11.23 -31.10
CA ALA A 80 3.85 -11.31 -32.20
C ALA A 80 4.12 -9.93 -32.77
N ARG A 81 5.37 -9.69 -33.17
CA ARG A 81 5.77 -8.48 -33.89
C ARG A 81 6.25 -8.83 -35.28
N GLY A 82 5.82 -8.05 -36.27
CA GLY A 82 6.28 -8.24 -37.64
C GLY A 82 5.69 -7.24 -38.62
N GLY A 83 6.38 -7.03 -39.74
CA GLY A 83 5.89 -6.22 -40.86
C GLY A 83 5.87 -4.70 -40.62
N ASN A 84 6.05 -3.94 -41.71
CA ASN A 84 5.89 -2.47 -41.72
C ASN A 84 4.52 -2.02 -42.25
N GLU A 85 3.70 -2.96 -42.70
CA GLU A 85 2.37 -2.76 -43.26
C GLU A 85 1.40 -3.78 -42.64
N GLY A 86 0.12 -3.39 -42.51
CA GLY A 86 -0.92 -4.20 -41.88
C GLY A 86 -1.59 -3.51 -40.69
N GLU A 87 -2.74 -4.03 -40.27
CA GLU A 87 -3.46 -3.59 -39.07
C GLU A 87 -3.15 -4.53 -37.90
N MET A 88 -3.39 -4.06 -36.67
CA MET A 88 -3.32 -4.96 -35.51
C MET A 88 -4.48 -5.93 -35.53
N ILE A 89 -4.24 -7.16 -35.12
CA ILE A 89 -5.26 -8.22 -35.10
C ILE A 89 -5.17 -8.93 -33.74
N CYS A 90 -6.32 -9.29 -33.19
CA CYS A 90 -6.44 -10.06 -31.96
C CYS A 90 -7.15 -11.41 -32.22
N ALA A 91 -6.71 -12.46 -31.54
CA ALA A 91 -7.38 -13.74 -31.44
C ALA A 91 -7.49 -14.13 -29.95
N VAL A 92 -8.62 -14.69 -29.55
CA VAL A 92 -8.86 -15.07 -28.15
C VAL A 92 -9.05 -16.57 -28.05
N GLY A 93 -8.22 -17.22 -27.24
CA GLY A 93 -8.35 -18.63 -26.90
C GLY A 93 -8.87 -18.80 -25.49
N TRP A 94 -9.90 -19.63 -25.32
CA TRP A 94 -10.42 -20.01 -24.01
C TRP A 94 -10.18 -21.50 -23.77
N SER A 95 -9.64 -21.85 -22.60
CA SER A 95 -9.44 -23.24 -22.18
C SER A 95 -10.29 -23.54 -20.94
N PRO A 96 -11.28 -24.47 -21.02
CA PRO A 96 -12.08 -24.84 -19.86
C PRO A 96 -11.25 -25.55 -18.78
N ASP A 97 -10.28 -26.38 -19.19
CA ASP A 97 -9.41 -27.13 -18.27
C ASP A 97 -8.25 -26.28 -17.71
N GLY A 98 -7.97 -25.14 -18.35
CA GLY A 98 -6.84 -24.27 -18.02
C GLY A 98 -5.49 -24.82 -18.50
N ILE A 99 -4.56 -23.90 -18.78
CA ILE A 99 -3.25 -24.21 -19.37
C ILE A 99 -2.13 -23.85 -18.38
N GLU A 100 -1.22 -24.78 -18.12
CA GLU A 100 0.00 -24.50 -17.36
C GLU A 100 0.92 -23.57 -18.18
N TYR A 101 1.10 -22.32 -17.73
CA TYR A 101 1.71 -21.27 -18.54
C TYR A 101 3.07 -20.76 -18.00
N GLY A 102 3.56 -21.35 -16.90
CA GLY A 102 4.80 -20.91 -16.22
C GLY A 102 4.59 -19.73 -15.27
N ASN A 103 3.35 -19.53 -14.83
CA ASN A 103 2.92 -18.49 -13.90
C ASN A 103 3.41 -18.75 -12.47
N THR A 104 3.63 -17.68 -11.72
CA THR A 104 4.22 -17.70 -10.37
C THR A 104 3.19 -17.76 -9.25
N ASP A 105 1.91 -17.56 -9.56
CA ASP A 105 0.78 -17.56 -8.63
C ASP A 105 0.04 -18.91 -8.54
N GLY A 106 0.38 -19.88 -9.40
CA GLY A 106 -0.16 -21.23 -9.39
C GLY A 106 -1.55 -21.42 -10.03
N TRP A 107 -2.13 -20.37 -10.62
CA TRP A 107 -3.41 -20.42 -11.35
C TRP A 107 -3.23 -20.85 -12.81
N PRO A 108 -3.95 -21.86 -13.33
CA PRO A 108 -3.88 -22.18 -14.75
C PRO A 108 -4.45 -21.03 -15.61
N VAL A 109 -3.94 -20.87 -16.83
CA VAL A 109 -4.42 -19.87 -17.78
C VAL A 109 -5.65 -20.39 -18.51
N HIS A 110 -6.78 -19.73 -18.28
CA HIS A 110 -8.06 -20.02 -18.94
C HIS A 110 -8.31 -19.13 -20.16
N LEU A 111 -7.72 -17.93 -20.24
CA LEU A 111 -7.87 -17.02 -21.38
C LEU A 111 -6.52 -16.58 -21.95
N LEU A 112 -6.36 -16.70 -23.26
CA LEU A 112 -5.22 -16.21 -24.02
C LEU A 112 -5.69 -15.16 -25.02
N LEU A 113 -5.27 -13.90 -24.85
CA LEU A 113 -5.54 -12.82 -25.80
C LEU A 113 -4.27 -12.59 -26.64
N MET A 114 -4.22 -13.19 -27.82
CA MET A 114 -3.05 -13.11 -28.70
C MET A 114 -3.15 -11.93 -29.65
N TYR A 115 -2.11 -11.10 -29.69
CA TYR A 115 -2.05 -9.94 -30.59
C TYR A 115 -0.97 -10.08 -31.66
N TYR A 116 -1.29 -9.71 -32.89
CA TYR A 116 -0.30 -9.36 -33.92
C TYR A 116 -0.15 -7.85 -33.99
N VAL A 117 1.09 -7.37 -33.87
CA VAL A 117 1.40 -5.94 -33.76
C VAL A 117 2.39 -5.53 -34.86
N PRO A 118 1.93 -4.86 -35.93
CA PRO A 118 2.79 -4.21 -36.90
C PRO A 118 3.69 -3.16 -36.23
N TYR A 119 4.93 -2.99 -36.73
CA TYR A 119 5.87 -2.01 -36.15
C TYR A 119 5.28 -0.59 -35.99
N PRO A 120 4.51 -0.04 -36.95
CA PRO A 120 3.90 1.29 -36.82
C PRO A 120 2.78 1.38 -35.78
N ALA A 121 2.14 0.26 -35.43
CA ALA A 121 0.96 0.22 -34.57
C ALA A 121 1.28 0.01 -33.08
N ARG A 122 2.56 -0.01 -32.71
CA ARG A 122 3.03 -0.35 -31.37
C ARG A 122 2.45 0.51 -30.24
N ASN A 123 2.35 1.83 -30.43
CA ASN A 123 1.76 2.69 -29.40
C ASN A 123 0.27 2.42 -29.21
N LYS A 124 -0.43 2.02 -30.29
CA LYS A 124 -1.82 1.61 -30.23
C LYS A 124 -1.97 0.29 -29.46
N TYR A 125 -1.06 -0.68 -29.68
CA TYR A 125 -1.00 -1.92 -28.89
C TYR A 125 -0.79 -1.67 -27.40
N LEU A 126 0.22 -0.87 -27.03
CA LEU A 126 0.49 -0.60 -25.62
C LEU A 126 -0.67 0.15 -24.94
N THR A 127 -1.35 1.03 -25.66
CA THR A 127 -2.57 1.71 -25.17
C THR A 127 -3.70 0.72 -24.95
N GLU A 128 -3.86 -0.24 -25.87
CA GLU A 128 -4.89 -1.27 -25.78
C GLU A 128 -4.64 -2.24 -24.64
N LEU A 129 -3.39 -2.71 -24.46
CA LEU A 129 -2.97 -3.48 -23.29
C LEU A 129 -3.22 -2.74 -21.99
N SER A 130 -2.85 -1.45 -21.91
CA SER A 130 -3.04 -0.63 -20.72
C SER A 130 -4.51 -0.52 -20.34
N SER A 131 -5.38 -0.31 -21.32
CA SER A 131 -6.83 -0.29 -21.10
C SER A 131 -7.39 -1.66 -20.72
N LEU A 132 -6.92 -2.74 -21.33
CA LEU A 132 -7.33 -4.11 -21.01
C LEU A 132 -6.93 -4.50 -19.58
N ALA A 133 -5.68 -4.25 -19.19
CA ALA A 133 -5.19 -4.55 -17.85
C ALA A 133 -6.00 -3.82 -16.77
N ARG A 134 -6.37 -2.55 -17.01
CA ARG A 134 -7.27 -1.80 -16.13
C ARG A 134 -8.68 -2.39 -16.06
N ALA A 135 -9.24 -2.81 -17.21
CA ALA A 135 -10.55 -3.43 -17.26
C ALA A 135 -10.59 -4.76 -16.50
N ILE A 136 -9.55 -5.59 -16.63
CA ILE A 136 -9.39 -6.85 -15.88
C ILE A 136 -9.27 -6.56 -14.38
N ALA A 137 -8.44 -5.59 -13.98
CA ALA A 137 -8.24 -5.26 -12.58
C ALA A 137 -9.48 -4.65 -11.90
N ALA A 138 -10.35 -3.99 -12.67
CA ALA A 138 -11.61 -3.42 -12.19
C ALA A 138 -12.76 -4.44 -12.14
N ASP A 139 -12.61 -5.59 -12.79
CA ASP A 139 -13.58 -6.68 -12.76
C ASP A 139 -13.48 -7.41 -11.41
N GLU A 140 -14.51 -7.38 -10.55
CA GLU A 140 -14.48 -8.09 -9.26
C GLU A 140 -14.58 -9.61 -9.41
N ASP A 141 -15.09 -10.07 -10.55
CA ASP A 141 -15.41 -11.47 -10.83
C ASP A 141 -14.34 -12.14 -11.70
N HIS A 142 -13.15 -11.55 -11.88
CA HIS A 142 -12.08 -12.14 -12.71
C HIS A 142 -11.61 -13.52 -12.20
N HIS A 143 -11.85 -13.84 -10.94
CA HIS A 143 -11.58 -15.17 -10.38
C HIS A 143 -12.56 -16.25 -10.89
N GLU A 144 -13.71 -15.84 -11.43
CA GLU A 144 -14.73 -16.74 -11.98
C GLU A 144 -14.40 -17.23 -13.39
N LEU A 145 -13.27 -16.82 -13.97
CA LEU A 145 -12.81 -17.32 -15.28
C LEU A 145 -12.67 -18.85 -15.34
N VAL A 146 -12.43 -19.49 -14.18
CA VAL A 146 -12.38 -20.96 -14.03
C VAL A 146 -13.77 -21.60 -14.19
N ASN A 147 -14.85 -20.85 -13.98
CA ASN A 147 -16.23 -21.34 -13.95
C ASN A 147 -17.00 -21.09 -15.25
N LEU A 148 -16.39 -20.45 -16.25
CA LEU A 148 -17.04 -20.23 -17.54
C LEU A 148 -17.36 -21.59 -18.19
N GLU A 149 -18.59 -21.79 -18.66
CA GLU A 149 -19.04 -23.09 -19.21
C GLU A 149 -19.00 -23.14 -20.74
N ASP A 150 -19.11 -22.00 -21.42
CA ASP A 150 -19.14 -21.93 -22.88
C ASP A 150 -18.56 -20.62 -23.47
N LEU A 151 -18.41 -20.60 -24.79
CA LEU A 151 -17.89 -19.45 -25.53
C LEU A 151 -18.81 -18.22 -25.51
N ASP A 152 -20.10 -18.37 -25.20
CA ASP A 152 -21.02 -17.24 -25.13
C ASP A 152 -20.86 -16.49 -23.80
N GLU A 153 -20.64 -17.21 -22.69
CA GLU A 153 -20.22 -16.60 -21.41
C GLU A 153 -18.86 -15.90 -21.52
N VAL A 154 -17.89 -16.51 -22.23
CA VAL A 154 -16.59 -15.87 -22.52
C VAL A 154 -16.78 -14.56 -23.27
N LYS A 155 -17.63 -14.53 -24.31
CA LYS A 155 -17.91 -13.31 -25.07
C LYS A 155 -18.63 -12.26 -24.23
N GLU A 156 -19.57 -12.65 -23.36
CA GLU A 156 -20.24 -11.72 -22.45
C GLU A 156 -19.24 -11.04 -21.53
N ARG A 157 -18.31 -11.82 -20.95
CA ARG A 157 -17.22 -11.30 -20.13
C ARG A 157 -16.31 -10.33 -20.90
N LEU A 158 -15.86 -10.71 -22.09
CA LEU A 158 -15.03 -9.85 -22.94
C LEU A 158 -15.76 -8.54 -23.30
N ASN A 159 -17.07 -8.59 -23.54
CA ASN A 159 -17.87 -7.39 -23.81
C ASN A 159 -17.93 -6.44 -22.59
N THR A 160 -17.98 -6.97 -21.37
CA THR A 160 -17.86 -6.17 -20.15
C THR A 160 -16.51 -5.44 -20.08
N TRP A 161 -15.41 -6.14 -20.37
CA TRP A 161 -14.09 -5.49 -20.42
C TRP A 161 -14.00 -4.44 -21.53
N ILE A 162 -14.54 -4.70 -22.72
CA ILE A 162 -14.61 -3.73 -23.81
C ILE A 162 -15.37 -2.47 -23.36
N ALA A 163 -16.52 -2.63 -22.70
CA ALA A 163 -17.31 -1.51 -22.20
C ALA A 163 -16.56 -0.67 -21.14
N ALA A 164 -15.78 -1.33 -20.28
CA ALA A 164 -14.89 -0.67 -19.33
C ALA A 164 -13.75 0.09 -20.03
N MET A 165 -13.10 -0.53 -21.03
CA MET A 165 -12.03 0.08 -21.83
C MET A 165 -12.51 1.35 -22.57
N GLU A 166 -13.77 1.39 -22.98
CA GLU A 166 -14.37 2.53 -23.68
C GLU A 166 -14.95 3.61 -22.73
N GLY A 167 -14.83 3.42 -21.41
CA GLY A 167 -15.29 4.38 -20.41
C GLY A 167 -16.82 4.49 -20.28
N ARG A 168 -17.56 3.41 -20.61
CA ARG A 168 -19.04 3.37 -20.50
C ARG A 168 -19.55 2.88 -19.14
N ILE A 169 -18.64 2.60 -18.20
CA ILE A 169 -18.93 2.16 -16.83
C ILE A 169 -18.36 3.22 -15.88
N ASP A 170 -19.19 3.72 -14.95
CA ASP A 170 -18.85 4.78 -13.99
C ASP A 170 -17.86 4.27 -12.94
N PRO A 171 -16.65 4.85 -12.79
CA PRO A 171 -15.60 4.32 -11.92
C PRO A 171 -15.74 4.83 -10.47
N GLU A 172 -16.92 4.65 -9.85
CA GLU A 172 -17.15 5.05 -8.45
C GLU A 172 -16.82 3.95 -7.41
N ASP A 173 -16.92 2.65 -7.72
CA ASP A 173 -16.93 1.61 -6.66
C ASP A 173 -15.65 0.76 -6.45
N GLY A 174 -14.58 0.90 -7.24
CA GLY A 174 -13.43 -0.05 -7.21
C GLY A 174 -12.05 0.47 -6.75
N ARG A 175 -11.93 1.72 -6.28
CA ARG A 175 -10.66 2.49 -6.37
C ARG A 175 -9.42 1.97 -5.61
N LYS A 176 -9.53 1.11 -4.60
CA LYS A 176 -8.35 0.79 -3.74
C LYS A 176 -7.68 -0.57 -4.02
N ALA A 177 -8.42 -1.57 -4.48
CA ALA A 177 -7.84 -2.87 -4.86
C ALA A 177 -7.43 -2.89 -6.34
N ALA A 178 -8.26 -2.34 -7.23
CA ALA A 178 -8.02 -2.32 -8.67
C ALA A 178 -6.77 -1.51 -9.06
N SER A 179 -6.45 -0.42 -8.33
CA SER A 179 -5.27 0.41 -8.62
C SER A 179 -3.95 -0.32 -8.36
N ARG A 180 -3.79 -1.02 -7.23
CA ARG A 180 -2.56 -1.80 -6.93
C ARG A 180 -2.41 -3.04 -7.82
N VAL A 181 -3.53 -3.64 -8.20
CA VAL A 181 -3.55 -4.80 -9.09
C VAL A 181 -3.21 -4.40 -10.52
N ALA A 182 -3.89 -3.39 -11.09
CA ALA A 182 -3.60 -2.87 -12.43
C ALA A 182 -2.13 -2.44 -12.56
N SER A 183 -1.62 -1.71 -11.57
CA SER A 183 -0.23 -1.31 -11.38
C SER A 183 0.81 -2.45 -11.54
N SER A 184 0.62 -3.55 -10.81
CA SER A 184 1.54 -4.70 -10.86
C SER A 184 1.46 -5.46 -12.18
N LEU A 185 0.28 -5.51 -12.80
CA LEU A 185 0.09 -6.18 -14.10
C LEU A 185 0.68 -5.35 -15.24
N LEU A 186 0.50 -4.04 -15.19
CA LEU A 186 0.96 -3.11 -16.22
C LEU A 186 2.49 -3.07 -16.28
N SER A 187 3.15 -2.97 -15.12
CA SER A 187 4.61 -2.96 -15.03
C SER A 187 5.22 -4.26 -15.56
N GLN A 188 4.71 -5.43 -15.18
CA GLN A 188 5.27 -6.72 -15.62
C GLN A 188 5.18 -6.95 -17.15
N VAL A 189 4.12 -6.45 -17.78
CA VAL A 189 3.87 -6.67 -19.22
C VAL A 189 4.59 -5.64 -20.07
N LEU A 190 4.64 -4.38 -19.62
CA LEU A 190 5.17 -3.29 -20.43
C LEU A 190 6.68 -3.06 -20.25
N ILE A 191 7.28 -3.52 -19.15
CA ILE A 191 8.73 -3.37 -18.92
C ILE A 191 9.56 -3.98 -20.06
N PRO A 192 9.34 -5.22 -20.51
CA PRO A 192 10.10 -5.79 -21.62
C PRO A 192 10.01 -4.93 -22.89
N ASP A 193 8.83 -4.39 -23.17
CA ASP A 193 8.59 -3.55 -24.33
C ASP A 193 9.33 -2.23 -24.23
N ILE A 194 9.34 -1.64 -23.04
CA ILE A 194 10.02 -0.39 -22.76
C ILE A 194 11.54 -0.60 -22.84
N LEU A 195 12.07 -1.68 -22.25
CA LEU A 195 13.48 -2.05 -22.37
C LEU A 195 13.88 -2.25 -23.84
N GLU A 196 13.05 -2.94 -24.63
CA GLU A 196 13.28 -3.08 -26.08
C GLU A 196 13.27 -1.71 -26.80
N MET A 197 12.37 -0.78 -26.42
CA MET A 197 12.39 0.59 -26.95
C MET A 197 13.69 1.32 -26.63
N LEU A 198 14.24 1.10 -25.43
CA LEU A 198 15.48 1.71 -24.99
C LEU A 198 16.68 1.15 -25.74
N GLU A 199 16.76 -0.19 -25.85
CA GLU A 199 17.82 -0.90 -26.57
C GLU A 199 17.84 -0.52 -28.05
N ASP A 200 16.69 -0.49 -28.71
CA ASP A 200 16.55 -0.11 -30.12
C ASP A 200 16.62 1.41 -30.36
N ARG A 201 16.78 2.21 -29.29
CA ARG A 201 16.79 3.68 -29.34
C ARG A 201 15.53 4.29 -29.98
N ARG A 202 14.38 3.63 -29.84
CA ARG A 202 13.06 4.11 -30.29
C ARG A 202 12.47 5.12 -29.30
N LEU A 203 13.26 6.13 -28.95
CA LEU A 203 12.95 7.11 -27.90
C LEU A 203 11.72 7.98 -28.22
N ARG A 204 11.42 8.19 -29.52
CA ARG A 204 10.25 8.95 -29.95
C ARG A 204 8.97 8.19 -29.64
N ASP A 205 8.94 6.90 -29.93
CA ASP A 205 7.76 6.05 -29.72
C ASP A 205 7.51 5.90 -28.23
N LEU A 206 8.57 5.67 -27.45
CA LEU A 206 8.49 5.62 -26.00
C LEU A 206 7.96 6.93 -25.40
N ARG A 207 8.43 8.09 -25.87
CA ARG A 207 7.90 9.38 -25.41
C ARG A 207 6.40 9.52 -25.68
N ILE A 208 5.93 9.13 -26.87
CA ILE A 208 4.51 9.20 -27.22
C ILE A 208 3.70 8.28 -26.31
N PHE A 209 4.20 7.07 -26.08
CA PHE A 209 3.57 6.11 -25.17
C PHE A 209 3.47 6.66 -23.73
N LEU A 210 4.59 7.13 -23.16
CA LEU A 210 4.64 7.67 -21.80
C LEU A 210 3.72 8.89 -21.63
N SER A 211 3.64 9.76 -22.64
CA SER A 211 2.79 10.95 -22.59
C SER A 211 1.29 10.64 -22.59
N ALA A 212 0.90 9.40 -22.92
CA ALA A 212 -0.48 8.93 -22.89
C ALA A 212 -0.83 8.17 -21.60
N GLN A 213 0.14 7.93 -20.71
CA GLN A 213 -0.09 7.24 -19.45
C GLN A 213 -0.28 8.24 -18.29
N PRO A 214 -1.09 7.89 -17.28
CA PRO A 214 -1.15 8.63 -16.02
C PRO A 214 0.20 8.63 -15.27
N ALA A 215 0.47 9.67 -14.47
CA ALA A 215 1.71 9.78 -13.71
C ALA A 215 1.96 8.61 -12.73
N PRO A 216 0.96 8.08 -11.98
CA PRO A 216 1.17 6.94 -11.08
C PRO A 216 1.71 5.69 -11.80
N GLU A 217 1.16 5.38 -12.97
CA GLU A 217 1.60 4.22 -13.78
C GLU A 217 3.06 4.37 -14.24
N ILE A 218 3.47 5.60 -14.57
CA ILE A 218 4.84 5.90 -14.97
C ILE A 218 5.79 5.85 -13.77
N ALA A 219 5.37 6.32 -12.60
CA ALA A 219 6.16 6.26 -11.38
C ALA A 219 6.47 4.80 -11.01
N GLU A 220 5.48 3.92 -11.09
CA GLU A 220 5.67 2.49 -10.82
C GLU A 220 6.58 1.82 -11.84
N LEU A 221 6.37 2.11 -13.13
CA LEU A 221 7.24 1.66 -14.20
C LEU A 221 8.70 2.07 -13.92
N ILE A 222 8.94 3.35 -13.65
CA ILE A 222 10.29 3.86 -13.35
C ILE A 222 10.84 3.14 -12.11
N THR A 223 10.06 2.96 -11.06
CA THR A 223 10.49 2.28 -9.83
C THR A 223 10.92 0.83 -10.06
N ALA A 224 10.38 0.17 -11.08
CA ALA A 224 10.72 -1.20 -11.45
C ALA A 224 11.95 -1.32 -12.39
N LEU A 225 12.39 -0.21 -13.00
CA LEU A 225 13.56 -0.19 -13.89
C LEU A 225 14.90 -0.10 -13.12
N ASP A 226 15.97 -0.55 -13.76
CA ASP A 226 17.33 -0.32 -13.26
C ASP A 226 17.72 1.17 -13.34
N SER A 227 18.62 1.62 -12.46
CA SER A 227 18.93 3.05 -12.28
C SER A 227 19.39 3.78 -13.54
N SER A 228 20.02 3.10 -14.50
CA SER A 228 20.39 3.70 -15.80
C SER A 228 19.18 4.01 -16.67
N ASP A 229 18.20 3.11 -16.66
CA ASP A 229 17.01 3.18 -17.50
C ASP A 229 15.98 4.14 -16.89
N GLN A 230 15.89 4.17 -15.56
CA GLN A 230 15.13 5.17 -14.80
C GLN A 230 15.42 6.59 -15.28
N LEU A 231 16.70 6.97 -15.32
CA LEU A 231 17.10 8.32 -15.73
C LEU A 231 16.73 8.62 -17.18
N LEU A 232 16.87 7.63 -18.06
CA LEU A 232 16.60 7.82 -19.47
C LEU A 232 15.10 7.95 -19.74
N VAL A 233 14.28 7.10 -19.12
CA VAL A 233 12.82 7.17 -19.18
C VAL A 233 12.31 8.48 -18.59
N PHE A 234 12.81 8.87 -17.42
CA PHE A 234 12.44 10.14 -16.78
C PHE A 234 12.73 11.35 -17.69
N ARG A 235 13.87 11.36 -18.38
CA ARG A 235 14.22 12.42 -19.36
C ARG A 235 13.34 12.48 -20.60
N LEU A 236 12.58 11.42 -20.90
CA LEU A 236 11.66 11.42 -22.04
C LEU A 236 10.32 12.07 -21.71
N LEU A 237 9.98 12.21 -20.42
CA LEU A 237 8.72 12.75 -19.96
C LEU A 237 8.57 14.24 -20.31
N PRO A 238 7.35 14.68 -20.68
CA PRO A 238 7.00 16.09 -20.68
C PRO A 238 7.21 16.69 -19.28
N ARG A 239 7.57 17.97 -19.20
CA ARG A 239 7.95 18.59 -17.93
C ARG A 239 6.87 18.51 -16.85
N SER A 240 5.63 18.87 -17.18
CA SER A 240 4.51 18.80 -16.23
C SER A 240 4.28 17.39 -15.69
N LEU A 241 4.51 16.37 -16.52
CA LEU A 241 4.36 14.96 -16.13
C LEU A 241 5.55 14.48 -15.31
N ALA A 242 6.76 14.95 -15.63
CA ALA A 242 7.97 14.63 -14.87
C ALA A 242 7.90 15.14 -13.43
N ASP A 243 7.32 16.33 -13.23
CA ASP A 243 7.13 16.94 -11.91
C ASP A 243 6.20 16.06 -11.03
N GLU A 244 5.04 15.67 -11.55
CA GLU A 244 4.08 14.77 -10.87
C GLU A 244 4.63 13.34 -10.68
N VAL A 245 5.31 12.79 -11.69
CA VAL A 245 5.92 11.45 -11.57
C VAL A 245 7.01 11.44 -10.51
N PHE A 246 7.78 12.52 -10.36
CA PHE A 246 8.87 12.58 -9.39
C PHE A 246 8.36 12.53 -7.94
N SER A 247 7.24 13.19 -7.61
CA SER A 247 6.67 13.12 -6.26
C SER A 247 6.15 11.73 -5.92
N LEU A 248 5.66 10.99 -6.91
CA LEU A 248 5.03 9.66 -6.72
C LEU A 248 6.00 8.47 -6.64
N ILE A 249 7.26 8.61 -7.08
CA ILE A 249 8.25 7.51 -7.03
C ILE A 249 8.86 7.34 -5.64
N ASP A 250 9.33 6.13 -5.33
CA ASP A 250 9.94 5.84 -4.02
C ASP A 250 11.23 6.66 -3.77
N TYR A 251 11.48 7.04 -2.51
CA TYR A 251 12.67 7.83 -2.11
C TYR A 251 14.01 7.28 -2.62
N PRO A 252 14.24 5.94 -2.66
CA PRO A 252 15.43 5.38 -3.30
C PRO A 252 15.56 5.76 -4.78
N SER A 253 14.47 5.70 -5.57
CA SER A 253 14.47 6.10 -6.97
C SER A 253 14.64 7.61 -7.14
N GLN A 254 13.95 8.44 -6.33
CA GLN A 254 14.17 9.90 -6.31
C GLN A 254 15.65 10.23 -6.07
N THR A 255 16.25 9.62 -5.05
CA THR A 255 17.67 9.80 -4.73
C THR A 255 18.58 9.34 -5.87
N GLY A 256 18.23 8.23 -6.53
CA GLY A 256 18.95 7.70 -7.69
C GLY A 256 18.93 8.68 -8.88
N LEU A 257 17.77 9.23 -9.21
CA LEU A 257 17.61 10.23 -10.25
C LEU A 257 18.41 11.50 -9.92
N LEU A 258 18.22 12.08 -8.73
CA LEU A 258 18.88 13.32 -8.33
C LEU A 258 20.41 13.23 -8.34
N LYS A 259 20.98 12.05 -8.06
CA LYS A 259 22.44 11.83 -8.12
C LYS A 259 22.98 11.82 -9.55
N ASN A 260 22.18 11.39 -10.52
CA ASN A 260 22.59 11.19 -11.91
C ASN A 260 22.12 12.30 -12.87
N MET A 261 21.25 13.20 -12.40
CA MET A 261 20.79 14.38 -13.13
C MET A 261 21.82 15.51 -13.12
N ALA A 262 21.76 16.36 -14.16
CA ALA A 262 22.54 17.59 -14.18
C ALA A 262 21.97 18.59 -13.17
N GLN A 263 22.82 19.46 -12.62
CA GLN A 263 22.44 20.39 -11.55
C GLN A 263 21.25 21.30 -11.92
N ASP A 264 21.15 21.74 -13.18
CA ASP A 264 20.03 22.56 -13.65
C ASP A 264 18.73 21.76 -13.77
N GLU A 265 18.80 20.48 -14.16
CA GLU A 265 17.65 19.56 -14.16
C GLU A 265 17.17 19.33 -12.72
N THR A 266 18.10 19.05 -11.80
CA THR A 266 17.80 18.89 -10.38
C THR A 266 17.13 20.12 -9.78
N ARG A 267 17.63 21.32 -10.10
CA ARG A 267 17.02 22.57 -9.62
C ARG A 267 15.56 22.69 -10.07
N GLN A 268 15.27 22.32 -11.33
CA GLN A 268 13.93 22.44 -11.88
C GLN A 268 12.96 21.46 -11.22
N VAL A 269 13.37 20.21 -11.02
CA VAL A 269 12.54 19.21 -10.33
C VAL A 269 12.28 19.62 -8.88
N LEU A 270 13.32 20.02 -8.14
CA LEU A 270 13.16 20.44 -6.75
C LEU A 270 12.24 21.66 -6.60
N ALA A 271 12.28 22.60 -7.54
CA ALA A 271 11.43 23.79 -7.51
C ALA A 271 9.97 23.52 -7.93
N ALA A 272 9.69 22.35 -8.52
CA ALA A 272 8.35 21.96 -8.93
C ALA A 272 7.59 21.20 -7.83
N LEU A 273 8.31 20.67 -6.84
CA LEU A 273 7.72 19.96 -5.71
C LEU A 273 6.98 20.91 -4.76
N SER A 274 5.89 20.41 -4.18
CA SER A 274 5.23 21.06 -3.05
C SER A 274 6.18 21.19 -1.85
N SER A 275 5.84 22.04 -0.90
CA SER A 275 6.75 22.32 0.22
C SER A 275 6.92 21.16 1.21
N ASP A 276 5.85 20.40 1.35
CA ASP A 276 5.70 19.14 2.08
C ASP A 276 6.49 18.03 1.38
N ASP A 277 6.32 17.83 0.06
CA ASP A 277 7.14 16.89 -0.73
C ASP A 277 8.64 17.20 -0.63
N GLN A 278 9.01 18.48 -0.72
CA GLN A 278 10.39 18.91 -0.52
C GLN A 278 10.87 18.48 0.88
N THR A 279 10.10 18.82 1.91
CA THR A 279 10.45 18.48 3.30
C THR A 279 10.62 16.98 3.48
N ALA A 280 9.69 16.18 2.97
CA ALA A 280 9.71 14.73 3.05
C ALA A 280 10.95 14.14 2.34
N LEU A 281 11.26 14.61 1.12
CA LEU A 281 12.48 14.25 0.41
C LEU A 281 13.75 14.59 1.21
N PHE A 282 13.83 15.81 1.76
CA PHE A 282 15.02 16.26 2.50
C PHE A 282 15.22 15.53 3.82
N GLU A 283 14.16 14.99 4.40
CA GLU A 283 14.18 14.20 5.62
C GLU A 283 14.80 12.81 5.43
N GLU A 284 14.51 12.17 4.29
CA GLU A 284 15.06 10.85 3.93
C GLU A 284 16.50 10.92 3.40
N LEU A 285 16.93 12.09 2.93
CA LEU A 285 18.26 12.25 2.34
C LEU A 285 19.38 12.31 3.39
N PRO A 286 20.55 11.69 3.10
CA PRO A 286 21.74 11.86 3.93
C PRO A 286 22.16 13.32 4.04
N ALA A 287 22.62 13.75 5.22
CA ALA A 287 22.93 15.15 5.54
C ALA A 287 23.86 15.86 4.52
N ASN A 288 24.83 15.14 3.94
CA ASN A 288 25.72 15.69 2.93
C ASN A 288 25.02 15.96 1.58
N VAL A 289 24.04 15.13 1.21
CA VAL A 289 23.21 15.33 0.01
C VAL A 289 22.24 16.49 0.25
N THR A 290 21.57 16.50 1.40
CA THR A 290 20.65 17.57 1.83
C THR A 290 21.30 18.95 1.75
N GLN A 291 22.50 19.11 2.34
CA GLN A 291 23.22 20.39 2.27
C GLN A 291 23.52 20.85 0.85
N ARG A 292 23.88 19.93 -0.06
CA ARG A 292 24.15 20.27 -1.47
C ARG A 292 22.86 20.72 -2.16
N LEU A 293 21.79 19.96 -2.00
CA LEU A 293 20.51 20.21 -2.70
C LEU A 293 19.80 21.47 -2.17
N LEU A 294 19.90 21.78 -0.87
CA LEU A 294 19.37 23.02 -0.29
C LEU A 294 19.97 24.29 -0.90
N THR A 295 21.17 24.22 -1.50
CA THR A 295 21.77 25.39 -2.19
C THR A 295 21.20 25.61 -3.60
N LEU A 296 20.40 24.68 -4.10
CA LEU A 296 19.74 24.76 -5.40
C LEU A 296 18.36 25.42 -5.32
N LEU A 297 17.72 25.36 -4.15
CA LEU A 297 16.43 26.01 -3.88
C LEU A 297 16.54 27.54 -3.89
N SER A 298 15.40 28.20 -4.12
CA SER A 298 15.31 29.64 -3.92
C SER A 298 15.46 30.00 -2.43
N ASP A 299 15.77 31.26 -2.12
CA ASP A 299 15.86 31.72 -0.73
C ASP A 299 14.53 31.59 0.04
N ALA A 300 13.41 31.64 -0.67
CA ALA A 300 12.07 31.47 -0.09
C ALA A 300 11.84 30.00 0.28
N ASP A 301 11.94 29.09 -0.69
CA ASP A 301 11.71 27.66 -0.51
C ASP A 301 12.70 27.08 0.51
N ARG A 302 13.97 27.49 0.45
CA ARG A 302 14.98 27.06 1.42
C ARG A 302 14.63 27.43 2.85
N LYS A 303 14.14 28.66 3.08
CA LYS A 303 13.73 29.09 4.43
C LYS A 303 12.53 28.29 4.92
N GLN A 304 11.60 28.03 4.02
CA GLN A 304 10.40 27.26 4.32
C GLN A 304 10.73 25.82 4.67
N VAL A 305 11.47 25.10 3.82
CA VAL A 305 11.93 23.73 4.09
C VAL A 305 12.71 23.68 5.40
N LEU A 306 13.62 24.62 5.67
CA LEU A 306 14.34 24.65 6.95
C LEU A 306 13.43 24.92 8.16
N SER A 307 12.36 25.69 7.98
CA SER A 307 11.35 25.91 9.01
C SER A 307 10.55 24.64 9.28
N GLN A 308 10.09 23.95 8.23
CA GLN A 308 9.39 22.65 8.35
C GLN A 308 10.31 21.59 8.99
N LEU A 309 11.57 21.51 8.54
CA LEU A 309 12.61 20.64 9.10
C LEU A 309 13.01 20.99 10.56
N SER A 310 12.46 22.05 11.15
CA SER A 310 12.69 22.39 12.56
C SER A 310 11.62 21.83 13.50
N TYR A 311 10.45 21.42 12.98
CA TYR A 311 9.41 20.76 13.77
C TYR A 311 9.84 19.35 14.20
N PRO A 312 9.24 18.76 15.25
CA PRO A 312 9.46 17.35 15.59
C PRO A 312 9.18 16.42 14.40
N LYS A 313 9.91 15.31 14.27
CA LYS A 313 9.86 14.39 13.12
C LYS A 313 8.44 13.88 12.81
N ASP A 314 7.72 13.47 13.85
CA ASP A 314 6.41 12.83 13.68
C ASP A 314 5.25 13.82 13.98
N SER A 315 5.48 15.11 13.69
CA SER A 315 4.48 16.16 13.95
C SER A 315 3.83 16.69 12.68
N VAL A 316 2.62 17.24 12.82
CA VAL A 316 1.87 17.84 11.70
C VAL A 316 2.63 18.95 10.98
N GLY A 317 3.49 19.71 11.66
CA GLY A 317 4.31 20.74 11.05
C GLY A 317 5.31 20.23 10.01
N ARG A 318 5.60 18.92 9.99
CA ARG A 318 6.41 18.26 8.96
C ARG A 318 5.63 17.93 7.69
N LEU A 319 4.31 17.73 7.84
CA LEU A 319 3.41 17.34 6.77
C LEU A 319 2.71 18.53 6.12
N MET A 320 2.78 19.70 6.76
CA MET A 320 1.99 20.85 6.29
C MET A 320 2.56 21.44 5.00
N SER A 321 1.70 21.69 4.02
CA SER A 321 1.99 22.51 2.85
C SER A 321 1.69 23.99 3.13
N SER A 322 2.48 24.91 2.58
CA SER A 322 2.09 26.33 2.51
C SER A 322 1.22 26.67 1.30
N GLY A 323 0.96 25.70 0.41
CA GLY A 323 0.18 25.89 -0.81
C GLY A 323 -1.32 26.03 -0.51
N TYR A 324 -1.74 27.06 0.22
CA TYR A 324 -3.15 27.30 0.55
C TYR A 324 -3.61 28.69 0.13
N VAL A 325 -4.92 28.83 -0.11
CA VAL A 325 -5.55 30.12 -0.38
C VAL A 325 -6.24 30.63 0.88
N SER A 326 -5.94 31.89 1.24
CA SER A 326 -6.59 32.58 2.35
C SER A 326 -7.33 33.84 1.90
N ALA A 327 -8.29 34.28 2.69
CA ALA A 327 -9.06 35.50 2.47
C ALA A 327 -9.20 36.28 3.77
N GLN A 328 -9.28 37.61 3.66
CA GLN A 328 -9.56 38.46 4.81
C GLN A 328 -11.08 38.52 5.09
N GLU A 329 -11.47 38.50 6.36
CA GLU A 329 -12.89 38.48 6.76
C GLU A 329 -13.71 39.69 6.26
N ASN A 330 -13.03 40.81 5.99
CA ASN A 330 -13.63 42.06 5.54
C ASN A 330 -13.76 42.17 4.01
N TRP A 331 -13.21 41.21 3.24
CA TRP A 331 -13.30 41.21 1.78
C TRP A 331 -14.71 40.87 1.29
N THR A 332 -15.02 41.29 0.07
CA THR A 332 -16.21 40.84 -0.64
C THR A 332 -15.98 39.51 -1.33
N ILE A 333 -17.05 38.78 -1.63
CA ILE A 333 -16.98 37.54 -2.42
C ILE A 333 -16.33 37.80 -3.79
N ALA A 334 -16.66 38.90 -4.47
CA ALA A 334 -16.04 39.28 -5.74
C ALA A 334 -14.52 39.39 -5.65
N LYS A 335 -14.02 40.13 -4.64
CA LYS A 335 -12.59 40.32 -4.41
C LYS A 335 -11.90 38.99 -4.05
N THR A 336 -12.56 38.17 -3.26
CA THR A 336 -12.06 36.85 -2.86
C THR A 336 -11.93 35.94 -4.08
N MET A 337 -12.94 35.90 -4.96
CA MET A 337 -12.89 35.14 -6.21
C MET A 337 -11.80 35.63 -7.17
N GLU A 338 -11.56 36.94 -7.24
CA GLU A 338 -10.44 37.50 -8.01
C GLU A 338 -9.09 37.07 -7.43
N HIS A 339 -8.95 37.07 -6.10
CA HIS A 339 -7.73 36.58 -5.44
C HIS A 339 -7.51 35.08 -5.69
N ILE A 340 -8.55 34.25 -5.57
CA ILE A 340 -8.47 32.80 -5.86
C ILE A 340 -8.04 32.58 -7.32
N ARG A 341 -8.55 33.35 -8.28
CA ARG A 341 -8.13 33.22 -9.69
C ARG A 341 -6.67 33.60 -9.92
N ALA A 342 -6.12 34.49 -9.11
CA ALA A 342 -4.74 34.96 -9.23
C ALA A 342 -3.73 34.06 -8.52
N ALA A 343 -4.11 33.46 -7.38
CA ALA A 343 -3.22 32.69 -6.52
C ALA A 343 -3.47 31.17 -6.54
N GLY A 344 -4.65 30.72 -7.01
CA GLY A 344 -5.08 29.33 -6.89
C GLY A 344 -4.37 28.32 -7.80
N SER A 345 -3.54 28.77 -8.74
CA SER A 345 -2.70 27.85 -9.54
C SER A 345 -1.53 27.27 -8.74
N ASP A 346 -1.12 27.96 -7.69
CA ASP A 346 0.07 27.65 -6.90
C ASP A 346 -0.32 27.09 -5.51
N SER A 347 -1.58 26.69 -5.34
CA SER A 347 -2.12 26.10 -4.11
C SER A 347 -2.44 24.62 -4.30
N GLU A 348 -2.21 23.80 -3.28
CA GLU A 348 -2.62 22.39 -3.23
C GLU A 348 -4.11 22.23 -3.48
N THR A 349 -4.90 23.15 -2.92
CA THR A 349 -6.35 23.11 -3.08
C THR A 349 -7.00 24.47 -2.95
N VAL A 350 -8.00 24.67 -3.80
CA VAL A 350 -8.92 25.82 -3.74
C VAL A 350 -10.29 25.43 -3.20
N MET A 351 -10.48 24.17 -2.77
CA MET A 351 -11.79 23.65 -2.35
C MET A 351 -12.28 24.28 -1.04
N THR A 352 -11.35 24.61 -0.16
CA THR A 352 -11.58 25.32 1.11
C THR A 352 -10.69 26.54 1.16
N ILE A 353 -11.28 27.69 1.51
CA ILE A 353 -10.61 28.98 1.65
C ILE A 353 -10.59 29.31 3.14
N TYR A 354 -9.40 29.53 3.67
CA TYR A 354 -9.22 29.85 5.08
C TYR A 354 -9.36 31.36 5.29
N VAL A 355 -10.18 31.75 6.25
CA VAL A 355 -10.41 33.15 6.57
C VAL A 355 -9.51 33.57 7.71
N ILE A 356 -8.71 34.60 7.47
CA ILE A 356 -7.77 35.16 8.44
C ILE A 356 -8.14 36.60 8.80
N ASP A 357 -7.68 37.06 9.96
CA ASP A 357 -7.74 38.45 10.38
C ASP A 357 -6.48 39.25 9.98
N ASP A 358 -6.39 40.51 10.42
CA ASP A 358 -5.24 41.38 10.16
C ASP A 358 -3.93 40.90 10.82
N SER A 359 -4.02 40.00 11.81
CA SER A 359 -2.87 39.40 12.49
C SER A 359 -2.41 38.07 11.88
N GLY A 360 -3.17 37.53 10.91
CA GLY A 360 -2.92 36.22 10.30
C GLY A 360 -3.52 35.05 11.09
N ALA A 361 -4.29 35.33 12.14
CA ALA A 361 -4.98 34.31 12.90
C ALA A 361 -6.14 33.73 12.09
N LEU A 362 -6.29 32.41 12.12
CA LEU A 362 -7.42 31.73 11.51
C LEU A 362 -8.70 32.08 12.28
N VAL A 363 -9.72 32.60 11.59
CA VAL A 363 -11.00 33.03 12.19
C VAL A 363 -12.22 32.36 11.56
N GLY A 364 -12.04 31.62 10.47
CA GLY A 364 -13.11 30.88 9.81
C GLY A 364 -12.65 30.12 8.58
N GLU A 365 -13.58 29.40 7.96
CA GLU A 365 -13.37 28.75 6.66
C GLU A 365 -14.57 28.94 5.73
N LEU A 366 -14.32 28.79 4.43
CA LEU A 366 -15.34 28.88 3.38
C LEU A 366 -15.13 27.80 2.33
N ARG A 367 -16.20 27.10 1.96
CA ARG A 367 -16.14 26.14 0.85
C ARG A 367 -16.26 26.88 -0.48
N LEU A 368 -15.48 26.51 -1.49
CA LEU A 368 -15.52 27.13 -2.81
C LEU A 368 -16.93 27.15 -3.42
N ARG A 369 -17.70 26.07 -3.21
CA ARG A 369 -19.10 25.99 -3.63
C ARG A 369 -19.96 27.14 -3.06
N GLN A 370 -19.73 27.54 -1.81
CA GLN A 370 -20.46 28.65 -1.19
C GLN A 370 -20.07 29.99 -1.83
N LEU A 371 -18.78 30.21 -2.09
CA LEU A 371 -18.28 31.41 -2.78
C LEU A 371 -18.85 31.56 -4.19
N ILE A 372 -18.94 30.47 -4.96
CA ILE A 372 -19.47 30.48 -6.33
C ILE A 372 -20.95 30.86 -6.37
N LEU A 373 -21.74 30.42 -5.38
CA LEU A 373 -23.19 30.62 -5.34
C LEU A 373 -23.62 31.91 -4.63
N ALA A 374 -22.71 32.59 -3.93
CA ALA A 374 -23.01 33.77 -3.14
C ALA A 374 -23.11 35.05 -3.99
N ASP A 375 -23.80 36.06 -3.46
CA ASP A 375 -23.80 37.40 -4.05
C ASP A 375 -22.37 37.98 -4.03
N PRO A 376 -21.81 38.41 -5.18
CA PRO A 376 -20.47 38.98 -5.27
C PRO A 376 -20.24 40.19 -4.34
N ALA A 377 -21.30 40.93 -3.97
CA ALA A 377 -21.22 42.09 -3.09
C ALA A 377 -21.21 41.74 -1.58
N LEU A 378 -21.55 40.49 -1.22
CA LEU A 378 -21.56 40.04 0.17
C LEU A 378 -20.14 40.01 0.74
N ARG A 379 -20.01 40.16 2.07
CA ARG A 379 -18.72 40.01 2.76
C ARG A 379 -18.44 38.58 3.17
N VAL A 380 -17.17 38.19 3.17
CA VAL A 380 -16.67 36.89 3.64
C VAL A 380 -17.14 36.59 5.07
N SER A 381 -17.02 37.55 5.99
CA SER A 381 -17.48 37.44 7.38
C SER A 381 -18.94 37.06 7.59
N VAL A 382 -19.81 37.28 6.59
CA VAL A 382 -21.23 36.92 6.67
C VAL A 382 -21.46 35.46 6.27
N LEU A 383 -20.59 34.91 5.42
CA LEU A 383 -20.74 33.58 4.84
C LEU A 383 -19.87 32.53 5.54
N MET A 384 -18.74 32.94 6.14
CA MET A 384 -17.76 32.04 6.73
C MET A 384 -18.32 31.20 7.86
N ASP A 385 -17.86 29.95 7.95
CA ASP A 385 -18.09 29.11 9.12
C ASP A 385 -17.03 29.41 10.18
N LYS A 386 -17.49 29.73 11.39
CA LYS A 386 -16.63 29.96 12.57
C LYS A 386 -16.38 28.68 13.36
N ASN A 387 -17.09 27.60 13.06
CA ASN A 387 -16.91 26.29 13.67
C ASN A 387 -16.00 25.42 12.78
N TYR A 388 -14.76 25.85 12.64
CA TYR A 388 -13.74 25.09 11.92
C TYR A 388 -12.95 24.18 12.87
N VAL A 389 -12.32 23.17 12.29
CA VAL A 389 -11.36 22.30 12.97
C VAL A 389 -9.98 22.67 12.46
N ALA A 390 -9.01 22.80 13.37
CA ALA A 390 -7.62 23.08 13.02
C ALA A 390 -6.70 22.09 13.71
N LEU A 391 -5.58 21.81 13.06
CA LEU A 391 -4.47 21.02 13.57
C LEU A 391 -3.42 21.97 14.16
N HIS A 392 -2.76 21.55 15.24
CA HIS A 392 -1.66 22.32 15.82
C HIS A 392 -0.32 21.81 15.27
N SER A 393 0.63 22.70 14.94
CA SER A 393 1.88 22.34 14.25
C SER A 393 2.73 21.28 14.97
N ILE A 394 2.81 21.32 16.30
CA ILE A 394 3.55 20.33 17.11
C ILE A 394 2.73 19.10 17.52
N GLN A 395 1.46 19.00 17.10
CA GLN A 395 0.66 17.83 17.43
C GLN A 395 1.17 16.61 16.65
N ASP A 396 0.92 15.43 17.22
CA ASP A 396 1.32 14.16 16.63
C ASP A 396 0.57 13.87 15.32
N ARG A 397 1.26 13.30 14.33
CA ARG A 397 0.66 12.97 13.04
C ARG A 397 -0.39 11.84 13.12
N GLU A 398 -0.25 10.89 14.06
CA GLU A 398 -1.26 9.85 14.31
C GLU A 398 -2.59 10.48 14.80
N GLU A 399 -2.52 11.50 15.65
CA GLU A 399 -3.70 12.22 16.11
C GLU A 399 -4.40 12.94 14.95
N ALA A 400 -3.63 13.47 13.99
CA ALA A 400 -4.17 14.08 12.78
C ALA A 400 -4.96 13.07 11.93
N VAL A 401 -4.45 11.85 11.75
CA VAL A 401 -5.16 10.76 11.04
C VAL A 401 -6.56 10.53 11.64
N LEU A 402 -6.66 10.50 12.97
CA LEU A 402 -7.95 10.31 13.66
C LEU A 402 -8.90 11.49 13.43
N ILE A 403 -8.39 12.73 13.34
CA ILE A 403 -9.18 13.93 13.07
C ILE A 403 -9.71 13.89 11.63
N PHE A 404 -8.86 13.61 10.64
CA PHE A 404 -9.27 13.47 9.24
C PHE A 404 -10.36 12.40 9.07
N LYS A 405 -10.15 11.21 9.65
CA LYS A 405 -11.13 10.12 9.62
C LYS A 405 -12.46 10.49 10.27
N LYS A 406 -12.45 11.31 11.32
CA LYS A 406 -13.66 11.73 12.03
C LYS A 406 -14.48 12.76 11.25
N TYR A 407 -13.81 13.70 10.59
CA TYR A 407 -14.48 14.84 9.93
C TYR A 407 -14.69 14.65 8.43
N ASP A 408 -14.01 13.67 7.81
CA ASP A 408 -14.13 13.34 6.38
C ASP A 408 -13.91 14.58 5.49
N VAL A 409 -12.77 15.24 5.73
CA VAL A 409 -12.39 16.51 5.11
C VAL A 409 -11.23 16.32 4.14
N TYR A 410 -11.22 17.11 3.07
CA TYR A 410 -10.16 17.06 2.06
C TYR A 410 -8.83 17.65 2.55
N ALA A 411 -8.90 18.72 3.36
CA ALA A 411 -7.73 19.36 3.94
C ALA A 411 -8.10 20.00 5.28
N LEU A 412 -7.11 20.15 6.16
CA LEU A 412 -7.24 20.84 7.44
C LEU A 412 -6.18 21.93 7.59
N PRO A 413 -6.52 23.07 8.20
CA PRO A 413 -5.57 24.13 8.48
C PRO A 413 -4.66 23.75 9.65
N VAL A 414 -3.40 24.16 9.55
CA VAL A 414 -2.38 24.01 10.59
C VAL A 414 -2.10 25.37 11.21
N ILE A 415 -2.23 25.45 12.53
CA ILE A 415 -2.02 26.68 13.31
C ILE A 415 -0.88 26.52 14.32
N ASP A 416 -0.30 27.64 14.72
CA ASP A 416 0.60 27.71 15.88
C ASP A 416 -0.15 27.91 17.21
N SER A 417 0.61 28.12 18.29
CA SER A 417 0.06 28.35 19.62
C SER A 417 -0.68 29.68 19.80
N GLU A 418 -0.47 30.64 18.89
CA GLU A 418 -1.15 31.93 18.88
C GLU A 418 -2.39 31.93 17.96
N GLY A 419 -2.62 30.83 17.22
CA GLY A 419 -3.73 30.67 16.29
C GLY A 419 -3.44 31.18 14.87
N VAL A 420 -2.18 31.51 14.58
CA VAL A 420 -1.73 31.96 13.25
C VAL A 420 -1.78 30.79 12.28
N LEU A 421 -2.37 31.00 11.10
CA LEU A 421 -2.41 30.00 10.04
C LEU A 421 -1.01 29.83 9.42
N LEU A 422 -0.43 28.64 9.57
CA LEU A 422 0.89 28.31 9.06
C LEU A 422 0.84 27.60 7.71
N GLY A 423 -0.15 26.73 7.52
CA GLY A 423 -0.22 25.80 6.41
C GLY A 423 -1.51 24.99 6.41
N ILE A 424 -1.54 23.97 5.57
CA ILE A 424 -2.61 22.98 5.51
C ILE A 424 -2.01 21.58 5.40
N VAL A 425 -2.76 20.57 5.80
CA VAL A 425 -2.46 19.17 5.45
C VAL A 425 -3.61 18.66 4.59
N THR A 426 -3.32 17.84 3.58
CA THR A 426 -4.32 17.21 2.72
C THR A 426 -4.62 15.78 3.17
N ASN A 427 -5.74 15.24 2.72
CA ASN A 427 -6.16 13.89 3.09
C ASN A 427 -5.29 12.80 2.43
N ASP A 428 -4.73 13.06 1.24
CA ASP A 428 -3.78 12.17 0.56
C ASP A 428 -2.51 11.97 1.38
N ASP A 429 -1.85 13.03 1.87
CA ASP A 429 -0.69 12.91 2.77
C ASP A 429 -1.02 12.11 4.03
N ILE A 430 -2.24 12.30 4.56
CA ILE A 430 -2.72 11.62 5.76
C ILE A 430 -3.00 10.14 5.50
N LEU A 431 -3.36 9.75 4.28
CA LEU A 431 -3.51 8.34 3.91
C LEU A 431 -2.15 7.65 3.94
N ASP A 432 -1.10 8.30 3.45
CA ASP A 432 0.26 7.76 3.48
C ASP A 432 0.76 7.63 4.92
N VAL A 433 0.56 8.66 5.75
CA VAL A 433 0.85 8.57 7.19
C VAL A 433 0.08 7.44 7.86
N ALA A 434 -1.21 7.25 7.54
CA ALA A 434 -1.99 6.16 8.11
C ALA A 434 -1.43 4.77 7.73
N GLU A 435 -0.93 4.60 6.50
CA GLU A 435 -0.29 3.36 6.06
C GLU A 435 1.08 3.14 6.73
N GLU A 436 1.89 4.20 6.85
CA GLU A 436 3.18 4.18 7.55
C GLU A 436 3.00 3.78 9.01
N GLU A 437 2.08 4.42 9.74
CA GLU A 437 1.83 4.15 11.15
C GLU A 437 1.30 2.73 11.37
N ALA A 438 0.36 2.27 10.52
CA ALA A 438 -0.12 0.90 10.57
C ALA A 438 1.01 -0.13 10.33
N THR A 439 1.93 0.17 9.42
CA THR A 439 3.09 -0.68 9.11
C THR A 439 4.11 -0.68 10.24
N GLU A 440 4.37 0.48 10.82
CA GLU A 440 5.24 0.66 11.98
C GLU A 440 4.72 -0.10 13.20
N ASP A 441 3.43 0.03 13.52
CA ASP A 441 2.76 -0.72 14.57
C ASP A 441 2.87 -2.23 14.36
N PHE A 442 2.67 -2.69 13.12
CA PHE A 442 2.80 -4.11 12.79
C PHE A 442 4.24 -4.62 13.02
N HIS A 443 5.25 -3.85 12.60
CA HIS A 443 6.65 -4.19 12.85
C HIS A 443 6.97 -4.21 14.35
N LYS A 444 6.55 -3.19 15.11
CA LYS A 444 6.75 -3.10 16.56
C LYS A 444 6.08 -4.26 17.29
N ALA A 445 4.85 -4.62 16.93
CA ALA A 445 4.11 -5.76 17.49
C ALA A 445 4.84 -7.09 17.27
N GLY A 446 5.52 -7.23 16.12
CA GLY A 446 6.41 -8.34 15.78
C GLY A 446 7.82 -8.23 16.38
N ALA A 447 8.08 -7.20 17.19
CA ALA A 447 9.36 -6.97 17.84
C ALA A 447 10.52 -6.69 16.85
N ILE A 448 10.18 -5.99 15.77
CA ILE A 448 11.06 -5.59 14.68
C ILE A 448 11.15 -4.06 14.72
N ARG A 449 12.37 -3.50 14.61
CA ARG A 449 12.50 -2.06 14.37
C ARG A 449 11.93 -1.71 12.99
N PRO A 450 11.11 -0.66 12.86
CA PRO A 450 10.49 -0.28 11.59
C PRO A 450 11.53 -0.18 10.46
N LEU A 451 11.14 -0.68 9.29
CA LEU A 451 11.93 -0.63 8.05
C LEU A 451 11.30 0.40 7.12
N SER A 452 12.13 1.23 6.46
CA SER A 452 11.68 2.26 5.53
C SER A 452 11.62 1.81 4.07
N VAL A 453 12.01 0.56 3.77
CA VAL A 453 12.02 0.02 2.40
C VAL A 453 11.44 -1.40 2.41
N GLY A 454 10.82 -1.81 1.30
CA GLY A 454 10.27 -3.15 1.14
C GLY A 454 11.25 -4.28 1.47
N TYR A 455 10.72 -5.42 1.91
CA TYR A 455 11.50 -6.55 2.45
C TYR A 455 12.60 -7.05 1.51
N LEU A 456 12.29 -7.26 0.22
CA LEU A 456 13.24 -7.80 -0.77
C LEU A 456 14.31 -6.78 -1.19
N LYS A 457 13.99 -5.48 -1.13
CA LYS A 457 14.93 -4.39 -1.43
C LYS A 457 15.87 -4.10 -0.25
N THR A 458 15.52 -4.55 0.95
CA THR A 458 16.30 -4.26 2.17
C THR A 458 17.55 -5.15 2.26
N PRO A 459 18.77 -4.58 2.41
CA PRO A 459 19.98 -5.37 2.56
C PRO A 459 19.93 -6.34 3.75
N LEU A 460 20.44 -7.56 3.59
CA LEU A 460 20.43 -8.61 4.62
C LEU A 460 20.99 -8.14 5.98
N ILE A 461 22.05 -7.31 5.97
CA ILE A 461 22.65 -6.79 7.19
C ILE A 461 21.72 -5.83 7.96
N MET A 462 20.84 -5.12 7.25
CA MET A 462 19.87 -4.20 7.84
C MET A 462 18.73 -4.99 8.49
N LEU A 463 18.21 -6.02 7.80
CA LEU A 463 17.23 -6.97 8.37
C LEU A 463 17.77 -7.66 9.64
N TYR A 464 19.03 -8.05 9.62
CA TYR A 464 19.68 -8.64 10.80
C TYR A 464 19.74 -7.65 11.97
N ARG A 465 20.18 -6.42 11.71
CA ARG A 465 20.32 -5.37 12.74
C ARG A 465 19.00 -4.85 13.28
N SER A 466 17.90 -4.91 12.53
CA SER A 466 16.58 -4.50 13.02
C SER A 466 15.98 -5.50 14.01
N ARG A 467 16.40 -6.77 13.98
CA ARG A 467 15.88 -7.87 14.83
C ARG A 467 16.81 -8.27 15.97
N LEU A 468 18.12 -8.36 15.70
CA LEU A 468 19.09 -8.90 16.65
C LEU A 468 19.05 -8.24 18.04
N PRO A 469 19.02 -6.89 18.18
CA PRO A 469 19.01 -6.26 19.50
C PRO A 469 17.81 -6.69 20.35
N TRP A 470 16.64 -6.83 19.72
CA TRP A 470 15.44 -7.24 20.42
C TRP A 470 15.46 -8.73 20.78
N LEU A 471 15.88 -9.59 19.86
CA LEU A 471 16.02 -11.03 20.13
C LEU A 471 17.02 -11.30 21.26
N ILE A 472 18.15 -10.58 21.30
CA ILE A 472 19.11 -10.69 22.41
C ILE A 472 18.46 -10.23 23.72
N ALA A 473 17.73 -9.11 23.73
CA ALA A 473 17.03 -8.64 24.92
C ALA A 473 16.04 -9.69 25.44
N LEU A 474 15.25 -10.31 24.56
CA LEU A 474 14.32 -11.39 24.92
C LEU A 474 15.02 -12.63 25.48
N VAL A 475 16.20 -13.00 24.95
CA VAL A 475 17.01 -14.10 25.51
C VAL A 475 17.38 -13.80 26.97
N PHE A 476 17.77 -12.56 27.29
CA PHE A 476 18.06 -12.18 28.68
C PHE A 476 16.82 -12.22 29.57
N VAL A 477 15.64 -11.84 29.07
CA VAL A 477 14.38 -11.98 29.80
C VAL A 477 14.08 -13.46 30.08
N ASN A 478 14.30 -14.35 29.11
CA ASN A 478 14.02 -15.78 29.28
C ASN A 478 14.96 -16.50 30.27
N ILE A 479 16.11 -15.91 30.64
CA ILE A 479 16.98 -16.45 31.70
C ILE A 479 16.21 -16.55 33.03
N PHE A 480 15.28 -15.63 33.29
CA PHE A 480 14.48 -15.66 34.52
C PHE A 480 13.53 -16.87 34.58
N SER A 481 13.00 -17.33 33.44
CA SER A 481 12.22 -18.58 33.37
C SER A 481 13.10 -19.78 33.74
N GLY A 482 14.34 -19.82 33.23
CA GLY A 482 15.33 -20.85 33.59
C GLY A 482 15.68 -20.84 35.08
N ALA A 483 15.84 -19.66 35.68
CA ALA A 483 16.04 -19.52 37.12
C ALA A 483 14.83 -20.01 37.92
N GLY A 484 13.61 -19.76 37.43
CA GLY A 484 12.38 -20.31 38.00
C GLY A 484 12.36 -21.83 37.99
N ILE A 485 12.75 -22.48 36.89
CA ILE A 485 12.85 -23.95 36.80
C ILE A 485 13.91 -24.47 37.78
N ALA A 486 15.09 -23.84 37.83
CA ALA A 486 16.19 -24.24 38.72
C ALA A 486 15.79 -24.16 40.21
N HIS A 487 14.95 -23.20 40.59
CA HIS A 487 14.44 -23.11 41.97
C HIS A 487 13.65 -24.36 42.42
N PHE A 488 13.00 -25.06 41.48
CA PHE A 488 12.20 -26.25 41.75
C PHE A 488 12.87 -27.55 41.26
N GLU A 489 14.20 -27.58 41.12
CA GLU A 489 14.96 -28.74 40.62
C GLU A 489 14.70 -30.01 41.45
N GLU A 490 14.63 -29.89 42.78
CA GLU A 490 14.34 -31.03 43.66
C GLU A 490 12.96 -31.66 43.38
N LEU A 491 11.93 -30.82 43.17
CA LEU A 491 10.58 -31.27 42.84
C LEU A 491 10.55 -32.00 41.49
N LEU A 492 11.24 -31.45 40.50
CA LEU A 492 11.34 -32.03 39.16
C LEU A 492 12.11 -33.35 39.17
N GLY A 493 13.10 -33.50 40.06
CA GLY A 493 13.82 -34.76 40.27
C GLY A 493 12.92 -35.88 40.79
N VAL A 494 11.95 -35.56 41.66
CA VAL A 494 10.97 -36.53 42.18
C VAL A 494 9.87 -36.82 41.14
N TYR A 495 9.38 -35.78 40.46
CA TYR A 495 8.27 -35.86 39.51
C TYR A 495 8.68 -35.45 38.10
N MET A 496 9.53 -36.25 37.45
CA MET A 496 10.03 -35.95 36.10
C MET A 496 8.91 -35.75 35.06
N ALA A 497 7.73 -36.34 35.28
CA ALA A 497 6.59 -36.19 34.39
C ALA A 497 6.10 -34.73 34.25
N LEU A 498 6.35 -33.86 35.24
CA LEU A 498 5.98 -32.45 35.18
C LEU A 498 6.70 -31.70 34.04
N VAL A 499 7.92 -32.12 33.71
CA VAL A 499 8.72 -31.50 32.63
C VAL A 499 8.02 -31.62 31.27
N PHE A 500 7.28 -32.71 31.03
CA PHE A 500 6.58 -32.91 29.77
C PHE A 500 5.40 -31.95 29.56
N PHE A 501 4.89 -31.33 30.63
CA PHE A 501 3.80 -30.36 30.55
C PHE A 501 4.30 -28.92 30.54
N LEU A 502 5.56 -28.66 30.87
CA LEU A 502 6.14 -27.30 30.85
C LEU A 502 5.93 -26.60 29.50
N PRO A 503 6.33 -27.17 28.33
CA PRO A 503 6.14 -26.48 27.06
C PRO A 503 4.68 -26.17 26.77
N LEU A 504 3.80 -27.13 27.05
CA LEU A 504 2.36 -27.00 26.77
C LEU A 504 1.70 -25.91 27.62
N LEU A 505 2.00 -25.86 28.92
CA LEU A 505 1.41 -24.89 29.85
C LEU A 505 1.94 -23.48 29.60
N ILE A 506 3.25 -23.37 29.41
CA ILE A 506 3.95 -22.09 29.20
C ILE A 506 3.52 -21.47 27.88
N ASP A 507 3.59 -22.23 26.78
CA ASP A 507 3.22 -21.74 25.44
C ASP A 507 1.75 -21.31 25.36
N SER A 508 0.85 -22.07 26.01
CA SER A 508 -0.57 -21.70 26.12
C SER A 508 -0.77 -20.35 26.81
N GLY A 509 -0.01 -20.08 27.88
CA GLY A 509 -0.01 -18.80 28.57
C GLY A 509 0.50 -17.67 27.69
N GLY A 510 1.63 -17.88 27.00
CA GLY A 510 2.21 -16.92 26.07
C GLY A 510 1.24 -16.56 24.94
N ASN A 511 0.63 -17.55 24.31
CA ASN A 511 -0.35 -17.35 23.23
C ASN A 511 -1.58 -16.56 23.70
N ALA A 512 -2.14 -16.89 24.87
CA ALA A 512 -3.28 -16.16 25.43
C ALA A 512 -2.92 -14.70 25.78
N GLY A 513 -1.75 -14.49 26.39
CA GLY A 513 -1.24 -13.15 26.69
C GLY A 513 -1.02 -12.31 25.43
N ALA A 514 -0.39 -12.87 24.41
CA ALA A 514 -0.12 -12.16 23.15
C ALA A 514 -1.42 -11.78 22.42
N GLN A 515 -2.43 -12.65 22.41
CA GLN A 515 -3.75 -12.35 21.85
C GLN A 515 -4.40 -11.16 22.56
N SER A 516 -4.38 -11.18 23.89
CA SER A 516 -4.90 -10.09 24.72
C SER A 516 -4.20 -8.76 24.45
N ALA A 517 -2.86 -8.78 24.42
CA ALA A 517 -2.05 -7.60 24.12
C ALA A 517 -2.36 -7.03 22.72
N THR A 518 -2.46 -7.89 21.71
CA THR A 518 -2.73 -7.50 20.32
C THR A 518 -4.07 -6.77 20.19
N LEU A 519 -5.13 -7.30 20.81
CA LEU A 519 -6.45 -6.68 20.79
C LEU A 519 -6.43 -5.30 21.46
N VAL A 520 -5.75 -5.19 22.60
CA VAL A 520 -5.66 -3.93 23.37
C VAL A 520 -4.82 -2.89 22.63
N ILE A 521 -3.65 -3.26 22.08
CA ILE A 521 -2.79 -2.37 21.29
C ILE A 521 -3.56 -1.81 20.11
N ARG A 522 -4.19 -2.68 19.31
CA ARG A 522 -4.96 -2.27 18.14
C ARG A 522 -6.09 -1.30 18.50
N SER A 523 -6.89 -1.63 19.51
CA SER A 523 -7.98 -0.74 19.93
C SER A 523 -7.48 0.57 20.55
N MET A 524 -6.25 0.63 21.09
CA MET A 524 -5.63 1.90 21.49
C MET A 524 -5.19 2.72 20.27
N ALA A 525 -4.54 2.11 19.27
CA ALA A 525 -4.10 2.78 18.04
C ALA A 525 -5.28 3.33 17.23
N LEU A 526 -6.41 2.60 17.20
CA LEU A 526 -7.65 3.07 16.57
C LEU A 526 -8.41 4.14 17.36
N GLY A 527 -7.92 4.54 18.54
CA GLY A 527 -8.58 5.51 19.41
C GLY A 527 -9.85 5.01 20.12
N GLU A 528 -10.16 3.71 20.03
CA GLU A 528 -11.34 3.08 20.64
C GLU A 528 -11.19 2.89 22.15
N LEU A 529 -9.95 2.70 22.62
CA LEU A 529 -9.61 2.54 24.03
C LEU A 529 -8.77 3.70 24.55
N SER A 530 -9.18 4.21 25.70
CA SER A 530 -8.44 5.21 26.47
C SER A 530 -8.00 4.65 27.82
N LEU A 531 -7.11 5.35 28.52
CA LEU A 531 -6.72 5.00 29.90
C LEU A 531 -7.92 4.95 30.87
N LYS A 532 -9.03 5.63 30.56
CA LYS A 532 -10.24 5.66 31.40
C LYS A 532 -11.03 4.35 31.33
N ASP A 533 -10.86 3.57 30.25
CA ASP A 533 -11.60 2.34 30.03
C ASP A 533 -10.96 1.11 30.70
N PHE A 534 -9.79 1.29 31.34
CA PHE A 534 -9.00 0.22 31.97
C PHE A 534 -9.85 -0.74 32.82
N ALA A 535 -10.66 -0.23 33.74
CA ALA A 535 -11.45 -1.08 34.64
C ALA A 535 -12.50 -1.92 33.87
N ARG A 536 -13.08 -1.38 32.81
CA ARG A 536 -14.05 -2.09 31.96
C ARG A 536 -13.36 -3.20 31.16
N VAL A 537 -12.18 -2.90 30.60
CA VAL A 537 -11.38 -3.85 29.84
C VAL A 537 -10.89 -4.97 30.76
N PHE A 538 -10.36 -4.63 31.94
CA PHE A 538 -9.90 -5.60 32.94
C PHE A 538 -10.95 -6.65 33.28
N TRP A 539 -12.18 -6.24 33.59
CA TRP A 539 -13.24 -7.19 33.95
C TRP A 539 -13.73 -8.03 32.78
N ARG A 540 -13.81 -7.45 31.57
CA ARG A 540 -14.16 -8.22 30.36
C ARG A 540 -13.12 -9.29 30.09
N GLU A 541 -11.84 -8.91 30.13
CA GLU A 541 -10.74 -9.81 29.87
C GLU A 541 -10.63 -10.90 30.95
N ALA A 542 -10.85 -10.57 32.22
CA ALA A 542 -10.83 -11.55 33.31
C ALA A 542 -11.90 -12.63 33.11
N LEU A 543 -13.08 -12.24 32.62
CA LEU A 543 -14.17 -13.18 32.32
C LEU A 543 -13.84 -14.07 31.13
N VAL A 544 -13.36 -13.49 30.02
CA VAL A 544 -12.98 -14.23 28.82
C VAL A 544 -11.83 -15.19 29.11
N ALA A 545 -10.77 -14.71 29.78
CA ALA A 545 -9.62 -15.52 30.15
C ALA A 545 -9.98 -16.65 31.12
N SER A 546 -10.92 -16.43 32.03
CA SER A 546 -11.43 -17.50 32.92
C SER A 546 -12.16 -18.58 32.13
N ALA A 547 -13.01 -18.19 31.17
CA ALA A 547 -13.71 -19.14 30.31
C ALA A 547 -12.72 -19.95 29.45
N LEU A 548 -11.75 -19.27 28.81
CA LEU A 548 -10.69 -19.92 28.02
C LEU A 548 -9.86 -20.88 28.87
N GLY A 549 -9.40 -20.43 30.05
CA GLY A 549 -8.61 -21.25 30.97
C GLY A 549 -9.36 -22.51 31.41
N LEU A 550 -10.65 -22.39 31.74
CA LEU A 550 -11.50 -23.54 32.07
C LEU A 550 -11.63 -24.51 30.90
N SER A 551 -11.93 -24.02 29.70
CA SER A 551 -12.05 -24.85 28.50
C SER A 551 -10.74 -25.58 28.17
N MET A 552 -9.61 -24.89 28.23
CA MET A 552 -8.29 -25.48 27.98
C MET A 552 -7.92 -26.49 29.06
N SER A 553 -8.26 -26.22 30.33
CA SER A 553 -7.95 -27.12 31.44
C SER A 553 -8.57 -28.52 31.28
N VAL A 554 -9.76 -28.63 30.67
CA VAL A 554 -10.41 -29.91 30.39
C VAL A 554 -9.58 -30.75 29.41
N ALA A 555 -9.09 -30.12 28.34
CA ALA A 555 -8.24 -30.79 27.35
C ALA A 555 -6.90 -31.23 27.97
N VAL A 556 -6.27 -30.34 28.74
CA VAL A 556 -5.00 -30.64 29.42
C VAL A 556 -5.15 -31.73 30.48
N PHE A 557 -6.25 -31.71 31.24
CA PHE A 557 -6.57 -32.76 32.19
C PHE A 557 -6.63 -34.12 31.51
N ALA A 558 -7.33 -34.24 30.37
CA ALA A 558 -7.46 -35.50 29.65
C ALA A 558 -6.10 -36.05 29.19
N VAL A 559 -5.26 -35.20 28.60
CA VAL A 559 -3.92 -35.57 28.15
C VAL A 559 -3.03 -35.97 29.32
N ALA A 560 -3.04 -35.18 30.40
CA ALA A 560 -2.22 -35.42 31.57
C ALA A 560 -2.65 -36.67 32.34
N TRP A 561 -3.96 -36.93 32.43
CA TRP A 561 -4.51 -38.13 33.03
C TRP A 561 -4.02 -39.38 32.31
N TRP A 562 -4.10 -39.38 30.97
CA TRP A 562 -3.67 -40.49 30.14
C TRP A 562 -2.16 -40.76 30.26
N ARG A 563 -1.34 -39.70 30.34
CA ARG A 563 0.12 -39.83 30.30
C ARG A 563 0.77 -40.03 31.67
N SER A 564 0.20 -39.49 32.74
CA SER A 564 0.92 -39.31 34.01
C SER A 564 0.05 -39.54 35.25
N GLY A 565 -1.21 -39.95 35.07
CA GLY A 565 -2.13 -40.29 36.15
C GLY A 565 -2.85 -39.09 36.77
N ALA A 566 -3.74 -39.40 37.72
CA ALA A 566 -4.72 -38.48 38.28
C ALA A 566 -4.15 -37.22 38.90
N LEU A 567 -3.13 -37.40 39.74
CA LEU A 567 -2.58 -36.34 40.57
C LEU A 567 -1.93 -35.25 39.71
N ILE A 568 -1.11 -35.66 38.74
CA ILE A 568 -0.45 -34.74 37.80
C ILE A 568 -1.46 -34.08 36.87
N ALA A 569 -2.54 -34.78 36.50
CA ALA A 569 -3.61 -34.21 35.70
C ALA A 569 -4.31 -33.04 36.39
N VAL A 570 -4.61 -33.17 37.69
CA VAL A 570 -5.21 -32.09 38.48
C VAL A 570 -4.26 -30.90 38.57
N VAL A 571 -2.97 -31.14 38.83
CA VAL A 571 -1.95 -30.09 38.89
C VAL A 571 -1.89 -29.33 37.55
N ALA A 572 -1.80 -30.05 36.43
CA ALA A 572 -1.72 -29.46 35.10
C ALA A 572 -2.99 -28.66 34.74
N ALA A 573 -4.17 -29.18 35.09
CA ALA A 573 -5.44 -28.49 34.83
C ALA A 573 -5.58 -27.18 35.63
N LEU A 574 -5.29 -27.20 36.93
CA LEU A 574 -5.33 -26.00 37.78
C LEU A 574 -4.29 -24.96 37.36
N ALA A 575 -3.10 -25.42 36.99
CA ALA A 575 -2.08 -24.55 36.44
C ALA A 575 -2.53 -23.93 35.12
N MET A 576 -3.13 -24.69 34.20
CA MET A 576 -3.63 -24.16 32.93
C MET A 576 -4.63 -23.01 33.15
N VAL A 577 -5.61 -23.17 34.04
CA VAL A 577 -6.58 -22.10 34.35
C VAL A 577 -5.84 -20.84 34.85
N SER A 578 -4.95 -21.03 35.83
CA SER A 578 -4.25 -19.92 36.48
C SER A 578 -3.30 -19.18 35.53
N ILE A 579 -2.58 -19.92 34.70
CA ILE A 579 -1.63 -19.40 33.72
C ILE A 579 -2.38 -18.61 32.64
N VAL A 580 -3.44 -19.16 32.05
CA VAL A 580 -4.20 -18.44 31.00
C VAL A 580 -4.79 -17.14 31.53
N ILE A 581 -5.38 -17.15 32.73
CA ILE A 581 -5.92 -15.93 33.35
C ILE A 581 -4.82 -14.90 33.56
N LEU A 582 -3.75 -15.26 34.28
CA LEU A 582 -2.71 -14.30 34.65
C LEU A 582 -1.91 -13.78 33.45
N SER A 583 -1.65 -14.63 32.46
CA SER A 583 -0.96 -14.22 31.23
C SER A 583 -1.82 -13.32 30.35
N SER A 584 -3.13 -13.59 30.24
CA SER A 584 -4.06 -12.69 29.52
C SER A 584 -4.18 -11.34 30.23
N MET A 585 -4.28 -11.34 31.55
CA MET A 585 -4.24 -10.11 32.36
C MET A 585 -2.95 -9.32 32.16
N LEU A 586 -1.81 -10.00 32.12
CA LEU A 586 -0.52 -9.36 31.85
C LEU A 586 -0.50 -8.74 30.44
N GLY A 587 -0.94 -9.49 29.43
CA GLY A 587 -1.00 -9.02 28.04
C GLY A 587 -1.86 -7.78 27.87
N MET A 588 -3.03 -7.74 28.52
CA MET A 588 -3.88 -6.56 28.54
C MET A 588 -3.29 -5.40 29.34
N LEU A 589 -2.62 -5.66 30.46
CA LEU A 589 -2.11 -4.61 31.36
C LEU A 589 -0.89 -3.88 30.81
N LEU A 590 0.00 -4.58 30.09
CA LEU A 590 1.28 -4.03 29.64
C LEU A 590 1.12 -2.79 28.73
N PRO A 591 0.24 -2.77 27.70
CA PRO A 591 0.00 -1.57 26.89
C PRO A 591 -0.49 -0.35 27.70
N PHE A 592 -1.38 -0.56 28.68
CA PHE A 592 -1.87 0.53 29.55
C PHE A 592 -0.74 1.13 30.41
N VAL A 593 0.16 0.28 30.92
CA VAL A 593 1.32 0.73 31.69
C VAL A 593 2.26 1.56 30.83
N LEU A 594 2.59 1.10 29.61
CA LEU A 594 3.44 1.85 28.68
C LEU A 594 2.83 3.22 28.36
N ARG A 595 1.54 3.25 28.00
CA ARG A 595 0.82 4.51 27.71
C ARG A 595 0.82 5.47 28.89
N ARG A 596 0.70 4.96 30.13
CA ARG A 596 0.74 5.79 31.35
C ARG A 596 2.11 6.46 31.55
N PHE A 597 3.18 5.87 31.04
CA PHE A 597 4.54 6.42 31.02
C PHE A 597 4.87 7.19 29.74
N LYS A 598 3.89 7.42 28.85
CA LYS A 598 4.09 8.04 27.53
C LYS A 598 5.08 7.29 26.64
N VAL A 599 5.14 5.97 26.82
CA VAL A 599 5.82 5.06 25.89
C VAL A 599 4.75 4.48 24.97
N ASP A 600 5.12 4.35 23.70
CA ASP A 600 4.27 3.74 22.68
C ASP A 600 3.79 2.33 23.11
N PRO A 601 2.47 2.09 23.15
CA PRO A 601 1.89 0.79 23.47
C PRO A 601 2.30 -0.34 22.52
N ALA A 602 2.59 -0.08 21.25
CA ALA A 602 2.97 -1.10 20.26
C ALA A 602 4.29 -1.81 20.61
N VAL A 603 5.10 -1.20 21.50
CA VAL A 603 6.31 -1.82 22.08
C VAL A 603 5.99 -3.01 22.99
N ALA A 604 4.75 -3.15 23.49
CA ALA A 604 4.26 -4.34 24.18
C ALA A 604 4.05 -5.52 23.20
N SER A 605 5.09 -5.81 22.43
CA SER A 605 5.12 -6.81 21.36
C SER A 605 4.73 -8.19 21.86
N GLY A 606 4.13 -8.99 20.97
CA GLY A 606 3.77 -10.38 21.27
C GLY A 606 4.92 -11.15 21.93
N PRO A 607 6.16 -11.08 21.37
CA PRO A 607 7.32 -11.75 21.96
C PRO A 607 7.71 -11.28 23.38
N LEU A 608 7.54 -10.00 23.72
CA LEU A 608 7.80 -9.53 25.08
C LEU A 608 6.76 -10.07 26.06
N VAL A 609 5.49 -10.07 25.66
CA VAL A 609 4.39 -10.61 26.45
C VAL A 609 4.56 -12.11 26.67
N THR A 610 4.94 -12.87 25.63
CA THR A 610 5.22 -14.30 25.76
C THR A 610 6.39 -14.56 26.71
N SER A 611 7.50 -13.84 26.60
CA SER A 611 8.64 -14.00 27.52
C SER A 611 8.27 -13.74 29.00
N LEU A 612 7.45 -12.73 29.27
CA LEU A 612 6.96 -12.48 30.63
C LEU A 612 5.95 -13.55 31.09
N ALA A 613 5.08 -14.00 30.19
CA ALA A 613 4.16 -15.10 30.43
C ALA A 613 4.89 -16.42 30.69
N ASP A 614 6.06 -16.65 30.08
CA ASP A 614 6.90 -17.82 30.34
C ASP A 614 7.40 -17.85 31.78
N ILE A 615 7.91 -16.71 32.26
CA ILE A 615 8.37 -16.55 33.64
C ILE A 615 7.22 -16.84 34.60
N LEU A 616 6.06 -16.20 34.37
CA LEU A 616 4.87 -16.41 35.18
C LEU A 616 4.39 -17.86 35.11
N GLY A 617 4.38 -18.46 33.93
CA GLY A 617 3.93 -19.83 33.67
C GLY A 617 4.73 -20.87 34.44
N VAL A 618 6.06 -20.77 34.39
CA VAL A 618 6.98 -21.61 35.18
C VAL A 618 6.68 -21.48 36.66
N VAL A 619 6.64 -20.24 37.18
CA VAL A 619 6.47 -19.98 38.60
C VAL A 619 5.11 -20.49 39.08
N ILE A 620 4.02 -20.21 38.35
CA ILE A 620 2.66 -20.65 38.70
C ILE A 620 2.56 -22.17 38.69
N TYR A 621 3.01 -22.82 37.61
CA TYR A 621 2.89 -24.26 37.46
C TYR A 621 3.66 -25.01 38.56
N LEU A 622 4.93 -24.67 38.76
CA LEU A 622 5.78 -25.37 39.71
C LEU A 622 5.41 -25.03 41.17
N SER A 623 4.86 -23.84 41.43
CA SER A 623 4.29 -23.52 42.74
C SER A 623 3.04 -24.36 43.04
N ILE A 624 2.11 -24.49 42.09
CA ILE A 624 0.91 -25.33 42.25
C ILE A 624 1.31 -26.80 42.42
N ALA A 625 2.27 -27.27 41.61
CA ALA A 625 2.80 -28.63 41.72
C ALA A 625 3.45 -28.87 43.09
N SER A 626 4.28 -27.93 43.56
CA SER A 626 4.90 -28.00 44.88
C SER A 626 3.85 -28.10 45.98
N ILE A 627 2.84 -27.22 45.98
CA ILE A 627 1.79 -27.21 47.02
C ILE A 627 1.00 -28.53 47.04
N ILE A 628 0.65 -29.09 45.87
CA ILE A 628 -0.20 -30.28 45.79
C ILE A 628 0.59 -31.58 46.01
N LEU A 629 1.85 -31.65 45.57
CA LEU A 629 2.67 -32.87 45.61
C LEU A 629 3.56 -32.96 46.85
N SER A 630 3.75 -31.87 47.60
CA SER A 630 4.44 -31.88 48.90
C SER A 630 3.52 -32.19 50.09
N THR A 631 2.20 -32.18 49.88
CA THR A 631 1.21 -32.87 50.72
C THR A 631 1.12 -34.34 50.36
#